data_AF-A0A2V8MW33-F1
#
_entry.id   AF-A0A2V8MW33-F1
#
_cell.length_a   1.000
_cell.length_b   1.000
_cell.length_c   1.000
_cell.angle_alpha   90.00
_cell.angle_beta   90.00
_cell.angle_gamma   90.00
#
_symmetry.space_group_name_H-M   'P 1'
#
loop_
_entity.id
_entity.type
_entity.pdbx_description
1 polymer ?
#
loop_
_entity_poly.entity_id
_entity_poly.type
_entity_poly.pdbx_seq_one_letter_code
_entity_poly.pdbx_strand_id
1 'polypeptide(L)'
;MKNIRVNIVLTVAALAVLAGAVSLAARSSRGQTQSPKTDTRVKPTVLITERGPTAKENASAAFAAAAAQNAVLENELSWKFGGKEQHGWYLYHSLIGRILNTQGDAAPTDFAAALAVWQKNKGLSPSGVLDEDSLRAFVSGWQSNRLKNRAYAEPDQLVTAPASDFFDPERVADLRRVERSTYAAYKQMVAAAIADPTLNLAHTPQGELAPAEKYFKIVSAFRSREYQDELRRQSPNAGSAGLAVNSPHSTGRALDFYVGGDPVDTRDANRAIQVKTPVYQWLVRNAERFGFRPYFYEPWHWEYVK
;
A
#
# COMPACT_ATOMS: atom_id res chain seq x y z
N MET A 1 28.37 -17.45 -30.31
CA MET A 1 27.07 -18.10 -30.56
C MET A 1 26.85 -19.20 -29.53
N LYS A 2 26.16 -18.91 -28.43
CA LYS A 2 25.62 -19.91 -27.50
C LYS A 2 24.27 -19.39 -27.01
N ASN A 3 23.20 -20.04 -27.45
CA ASN A 3 21.82 -19.67 -27.17
C ASN A 3 21.42 -20.25 -25.81
N ILE A 4 21.10 -19.39 -24.85
CA ILE A 4 20.47 -19.80 -23.59
C ILE A 4 18.96 -19.73 -23.81
N ARG A 5 18.31 -20.89 -23.78
CA ARG A 5 16.85 -21.02 -23.83
C ARG A 5 16.29 -20.77 -22.44
N VAL A 6 15.44 -19.76 -22.31
CA VAL A 6 14.61 -19.53 -21.12
C VAL A 6 13.19 -19.99 -21.46
N ASN A 7 12.71 -21.01 -20.76
CA ASN A 7 11.33 -21.49 -20.88
C ASN A 7 10.46 -20.73 -19.88
N ILE A 8 9.47 -19.98 -20.37
CA ILE A 8 8.39 -19.43 -19.56
C ILE A 8 7.07 -19.89 -20.18
N VAL A 9 6.30 -20.66 -19.41
CA VAL A 9 4.95 -21.10 -19.72
C VAL A 9 3.97 -20.05 -19.22
N LEU A 10 3.08 -19.56 -20.08
CA LEU A 10 1.97 -18.70 -19.69
C LEU A 10 0.69 -19.11 -20.41
N THR A 11 -0.26 -19.62 -19.62
CA THR A 11 -1.60 -20.03 -20.02
C THR A 11 -2.50 -18.79 -20.13
N VAL A 12 -3.21 -18.65 -21.25
CA VAL A 12 -4.11 -17.52 -21.56
C VAL A 12 -5.54 -17.90 -21.25
N ALA A 13 -6.31 -16.97 -20.65
CA ALA A 13 -7.76 -17.01 -20.66
C ALA A 13 -8.31 -15.61 -20.99
N ALA A 14 -9.14 -15.56 -22.03
CA ALA A 14 -9.82 -14.39 -22.54
C ALA A 14 -11.22 -14.26 -21.92
N LEU A 15 -11.76 -13.04 -21.82
CA LEU A 15 -13.22 -12.80 -21.84
C LEU A 15 -13.60 -11.33 -21.96
N ALA A 16 -14.87 -11.17 -22.34
CA ALA A 16 -15.42 -10.17 -23.25
C ALA A 16 -16.09 -8.96 -22.58
N VAL A 17 -16.31 -7.94 -23.41
CA VAL A 17 -16.95 -6.65 -23.11
C VAL A 17 -18.48 -6.78 -23.10
N LEU A 18 -19.15 -6.14 -22.13
CA LEU A 18 -20.54 -5.69 -22.25
C LEU A 18 -20.78 -4.41 -21.45
N ALA A 19 -21.38 -3.44 -22.12
CA ALA A 19 -21.79 -2.12 -21.62
C ALA A 19 -23.26 -2.15 -21.17
N GLY A 20 -23.66 -1.22 -20.28
CA GLY A 20 -25.09 -1.00 -20.02
C GLY A 20 -25.45 -0.08 -18.85
N ALA A 21 -25.68 1.19 -19.18
CA ALA A 21 -26.68 2.14 -18.67
C ALA A 21 -26.81 2.52 -17.18
N VAL A 22 -26.76 3.84 -16.99
CA VAL A 22 -27.09 4.66 -15.81
C VAL A 22 -28.61 4.78 -15.64
N SER A 23 -29.08 4.95 -14.40
CA SER A 23 -30.31 5.73 -14.11
C SER A 23 -30.22 6.45 -12.77
N LEU A 24 -30.28 7.78 -12.81
CA LEU A 24 -30.52 8.66 -11.67
C LEU A 24 -32.01 8.66 -11.32
N ALA A 25 -32.32 8.66 -10.03
CA ALA A 25 -33.59 9.17 -9.52
C ALA A 25 -33.33 10.05 -8.29
N ALA A 26 -33.52 11.36 -8.46
CA ALA A 26 -33.63 12.32 -7.38
C ALA A 26 -35.06 12.26 -6.81
N ARG A 27 -35.21 12.38 -5.49
CA ARG A 27 -36.37 13.05 -4.90
C ARG A 27 -36.07 13.59 -3.50
N SER A 28 -36.44 14.86 -3.38
CA SER A 28 -36.44 15.78 -2.25
C SER A 28 -37.31 15.35 -1.07
N SER A 29 -36.98 15.80 0.15
CA SER A 29 -37.97 16.37 1.06
C SER A 29 -37.32 17.18 2.19
N ARG A 30 -37.82 18.41 2.34
CA ARG A 30 -37.57 19.39 3.41
C ARG A 30 -38.39 18.99 4.65
N GLY A 31 -37.81 19.16 5.84
CA GLY A 31 -38.54 19.09 7.10
C GLY A 31 -37.77 19.84 8.19
N GLN A 32 -38.12 21.10 8.39
CA GLN A 32 -37.56 22.03 9.36
C GLN A 32 -38.55 22.17 10.51
N THR A 33 -38.13 21.88 11.74
CA THR A 33 -38.81 22.42 12.94
C THR A 33 -37.83 22.62 14.09
N GLN A 34 -37.92 23.80 14.69
CA GLN A 34 -37.06 24.33 15.74
C GLN A 34 -37.51 23.89 17.15
N SER A 35 -36.61 24.15 18.09
CA SER A 35 -36.52 23.81 19.52
C SER A 35 -37.66 24.35 20.41
N PRO A 36 -37.68 24.04 21.74
CA PRO A 36 -36.88 24.83 22.68
C PRO A 36 -36.22 24.06 23.84
N LYS A 37 -35.27 24.76 24.45
CA LYS A 37 -34.48 24.43 25.64
C LYS A 37 -35.33 24.55 26.92
N THR A 38 -35.01 23.74 27.92
CA THR A 38 -35.26 24.10 29.32
C THR A 38 -34.06 23.72 30.18
N ASP A 39 -33.40 24.74 30.72
CA ASP A 39 -32.44 24.69 31.81
C ASP A 39 -33.15 24.25 33.10
N THR A 40 -32.61 23.30 33.85
CA THR A 40 -32.76 23.32 35.31
C THR A 40 -31.55 22.68 35.99
N ARG A 41 -30.84 23.54 36.73
CA ARG A 41 -29.67 23.28 37.55
C ARG A 41 -30.11 22.75 38.92
N VAL A 42 -29.81 21.48 39.22
CA VAL A 42 -29.81 20.96 40.60
C VAL A 42 -28.67 19.95 40.77
N LYS A 43 -27.77 20.22 41.72
CA LYS A 43 -26.91 19.27 42.46
C LYS A 43 -27.23 19.53 43.96
N PRO A 44 -27.00 18.62 44.92
CA PRO A 44 -26.10 17.45 44.89
C PRO A 44 -26.62 16.18 45.60
N THR A 45 -26.29 15.00 45.09
CA THR A 45 -26.12 13.79 45.93
C THR A 45 -25.00 12.98 45.31
N VAL A 46 -23.87 12.88 46.02
CA VAL A 46 -22.81 11.93 45.67
C VAL A 46 -23.28 10.55 46.07
N LEU A 47 -24.05 9.92 45.18
CA LEU A 47 -24.11 8.47 45.11
C LEU A 47 -22.75 8.01 44.59
N ILE A 48 -22.10 7.13 45.33
CA ILE A 48 -21.00 6.32 44.83
C ILE A 48 -21.63 5.40 43.76
N THR A 49 -21.73 5.92 42.54
CA THR A 49 -22.04 5.11 41.38
C THR A 49 -20.80 4.25 41.13
N GLU A 50 -20.99 2.93 41.14
CA GLU A 50 -20.01 2.01 40.57
C GLU A 50 -19.48 2.62 39.27
N ARG A 51 -18.15 2.59 39.11
CA ARG A 51 -17.47 3.24 37.99
C ARG A 51 -17.94 2.55 36.70
N GLY A 52 -19.01 3.10 36.11
CA GLY A 52 -19.56 2.63 34.86
C GLY A 52 -18.49 2.65 33.78
N PRO A 53 -18.61 1.80 32.75
CA PRO A 53 -17.63 1.70 31.69
C PRO A 53 -17.27 3.09 31.17
N THR A 54 -15.98 3.35 31.06
CA THR A 54 -15.42 4.60 30.56
C THR A 54 -15.96 4.89 29.16
N ALA A 55 -15.93 6.15 28.71
CA ALA A 55 -16.38 6.52 27.35
C ALA A 55 -15.69 5.69 26.25
N LYS A 56 -14.46 5.21 26.50
CA LYS A 56 -13.73 4.30 25.61
C LYS A 56 -14.32 2.88 25.59
N GLU A 57 -14.72 2.34 26.74
CA GLU A 57 -15.37 1.02 26.85
C GLU A 57 -16.76 1.01 26.21
N ASN A 58 -17.55 2.08 26.39
CA ASN A 58 -18.86 2.20 25.74
C ASN A 58 -18.75 2.34 24.22
N ALA A 59 -17.75 3.07 23.72
CA ALA A 59 -17.47 3.16 22.30
C ALA A 59 -17.02 1.80 21.72
N SER A 60 -16.18 1.05 22.44
CA SER A 60 -15.73 -0.29 22.04
C SER A 60 -16.89 -1.29 21.92
N ALA A 61 -17.84 -1.27 22.86
CA ALA A 61 -19.04 -2.11 22.81
C ALA A 61 -19.96 -1.77 21.61
N ALA A 62 -20.07 -0.49 21.25
CA ALA A 62 -20.91 -0.04 20.13
C ALA A 62 -20.43 -0.56 18.76
N PHE A 63 -19.14 -0.87 18.62
CA PHE A 63 -18.55 -1.36 17.37
C PHE A 63 -18.29 -2.87 17.33
N ALA A 64 -18.78 -3.65 18.32
CA ALA A 64 -18.61 -5.10 18.34
C ALA A 64 -19.16 -5.80 17.09
N ALA A 65 -20.35 -5.40 16.62
CA ALA A 65 -20.95 -5.96 15.41
C ALA A 65 -20.13 -5.63 14.15
N ALA A 66 -19.66 -4.37 14.03
CA ALA A 66 -18.81 -3.94 12.92
C ALA A 66 -17.46 -4.68 12.93
N ALA A 67 -16.87 -4.89 14.11
CA ALA A 67 -15.64 -5.66 14.27
C ALA A 67 -15.83 -7.12 13.83
N ALA A 68 -16.93 -7.77 14.21
CA ALA A 68 -17.25 -9.12 13.76
C ALA A 68 -17.44 -9.19 12.24
N GLN A 69 -18.11 -8.20 11.65
CA GLN A 69 -18.28 -8.13 10.19
C GLN A 69 -16.94 -7.90 9.46
N ASN A 70 -16.07 -7.06 10.01
CA ASN A 70 -14.73 -6.82 9.46
C ASN A 70 -13.88 -8.09 9.46
N ALA A 71 -13.98 -8.95 10.48
CA ALA A 71 -13.25 -10.21 10.53
C ALA A 71 -13.63 -11.15 9.36
N VAL A 72 -14.90 -11.13 8.93
CA VAL A 72 -15.38 -11.87 7.75
C VAL A 72 -14.90 -11.19 6.47
N LEU A 73 -15.18 -9.88 6.33
CA LEU A 73 -14.85 -9.12 5.12
C LEU A 73 -13.34 -9.01 4.84
N GLU A 74 -12.50 -9.15 5.86
CA GLU A 74 -11.05 -9.19 5.71
C GLU A 74 -10.59 -10.23 4.68
N ASN A 75 -11.31 -11.34 4.57
CA ASN A 75 -11.01 -12.42 3.63
C ASN A 75 -12.07 -12.58 2.52
N GLU A 76 -13.30 -12.15 2.77
CA GLU A 76 -14.45 -12.46 1.89
C GLU A 76 -14.98 -11.29 1.08
N LEU A 77 -14.53 -10.06 1.34
CA LEU A 77 -15.01 -8.89 0.58
C LEU A 77 -14.66 -9.07 -0.92
N SER A 78 -15.68 -9.23 -1.77
CA SER A 78 -15.49 -9.20 -3.22
C SER A 78 -15.44 -7.77 -3.73
N TRP A 79 -14.41 -7.44 -4.50
CA TRP A 79 -14.26 -6.13 -5.14
C TRP A 79 -13.40 -6.25 -6.40
N LYS A 80 -13.25 -5.15 -7.14
CA LYS A 80 -12.49 -5.15 -8.41
C LYS A 80 -11.39 -4.10 -8.42
N PHE A 81 -10.21 -4.49 -8.92
CA PHE A 81 -9.11 -3.57 -9.20
C PHE A 81 -8.38 -3.97 -10.48
N GLY A 82 -8.07 -3.00 -11.35
CA GLY A 82 -7.34 -3.27 -12.60
C GLY A 82 -8.04 -4.27 -13.54
N GLY A 83 -9.38 -4.34 -13.48
CA GLY A 83 -10.18 -5.31 -14.25
C GLY A 83 -10.17 -6.73 -13.69
N LYS A 84 -9.47 -7.00 -12.58
CA LYS A 84 -9.46 -8.29 -11.89
C LYS A 84 -10.37 -8.28 -10.68
N GLU A 85 -11.03 -9.39 -10.45
CA GLU A 85 -11.70 -9.66 -9.17
C GLU A 85 -10.64 -9.86 -8.08
N GLN A 86 -10.97 -9.37 -6.88
CA GLN A 86 -10.14 -9.41 -5.69
C GLN A 86 -11.00 -9.90 -4.52
N HIS A 87 -10.39 -10.60 -3.58
CA HIS A 87 -11.06 -11.14 -2.40
C HIS A 87 -10.40 -10.65 -1.12
N GLY A 88 -11.23 -10.14 -0.21
CA GLY A 88 -10.80 -9.59 1.05
C GLY A 88 -10.00 -8.29 0.92
N TRP A 89 -9.57 -7.79 2.08
CA TRP A 89 -8.67 -6.65 2.20
C TRP A 89 -7.45 -6.91 3.08
N TYR A 90 -7.24 -8.16 3.54
CA TYR A 90 -6.11 -8.56 4.40
C TYR A 90 -4.73 -8.17 3.85
N LEU A 91 -4.57 -8.14 2.52
CA LEU A 91 -3.32 -7.72 1.86
C LEU A 91 -3.01 -6.23 2.02
N TYR A 92 -4.00 -5.43 2.41
CA TYR A 92 -3.87 -3.99 2.60
C TYR A 92 -3.95 -3.59 4.08
N HIS A 93 -4.08 -4.56 4.99
CA HIS A 93 -4.23 -4.34 6.44
C HIS A 93 -3.20 -3.34 6.98
N SER A 94 -1.91 -3.53 6.68
CA SER A 94 -0.84 -2.62 7.11
C SER A 94 -1.01 -1.20 6.57
N LEU A 95 -1.44 -1.01 5.31
CA LEU A 95 -1.65 0.32 4.74
C LEU A 95 -2.87 1.01 5.35
N ILE A 96 -3.95 0.25 5.57
CA ILE A 96 -5.20 0.75 6.18
C ILE A 96 -4.94 1.16 7.63
N GLY A 97 -4.33 0.27 8.41
CA GLY A 97 -3.99 0.55 9.81
C GLY A 97 -3.08 1.78 9.94
N ARG A 98 -2.32 2.16 8.91
CA ARG A 98 -1.40 3.30 8.97
C ARG A 98 -2.20 4.60 8.88
N ILE A 99 -3.22 4.61 8.03
CA ILE A 99 -4.14 5.74 7.88
C ILE A 99 -5.06 5.85 9.10
N LEU A 100 -5.52 4.73 9.63
CA LEU A 100 -6.40 4.68 10.80
C LEU A 100 -5.65 4.88 12.13
N ASN A 101 -4.31 4.80 12.11
CA ASN A 101 -3.47 4.78 13.30
C ASN A 101 -3.80 3.62 14.26
N THR A 102 -4.04 2.44 13.70
CA THR A 102 -4.39 1.19 14.41
C THR A 102 -3.34 0.10 14.18
N GLN A 103 -2.08 0.49 14.03
CA GLN A 103 -0.97 -0.44 13.82
C GLN A 103 -0.70 -1.31 15.07
N GLY A 104 -0.36 -2.58 14.89
CA GLY A 104 -0.03 -3.52 15.97
C GLY A 104 -1.25 -4.31 16.46
N ASP A 105 -1.25 -4.69 17.74
CA ASP A 105 -2.29 -5.53 18.38
C ASP A 105 -3.55 -4.74 18.76
N ALA A 106 -3.98 -3.79 17.90
CA ALA A 106 -5.20 -3.03 18.15
C ALA A 106 -6.40 -3.97 18.23
N ALA A 107 -7.26 -3.78 19.24
CA ALA A 107 -8.46 -4.59 19.38
C ALA A 107 -9.35 -4.43 18.13
N PRO A 108 -10.04 -5.48 17.66
CA PRO A 108 -10.92 -5.38 16.50
C PRO A 108 -11.99 -4.28 16.61
N THR A 109 -12.46 -4.00 17.82
CA THR A 109 -13.41 -2.91 18.10
C THR A 109 -12.77 -1.52 18.03
N ASP A 110 -11.51 -1.38 18.43
CA ASP A 110 -10.74 -0.13 18.27
C ASP A 110 -10.51 0.17 16.78
N PHE A 111 -10.23 -0.86 15.96
CA PHE A 111 -10.14 -0.71 14.51
C PHE A 111 -11.45 -0.20 13.90
N ALA A 112 -12.58 -0.84 14.24
CA ALA A 112 -13.89 -0.45 13.73
C ALA A 112 -14.27 0.98 14.16
N ALA A 113 -13.96 1.37 15.40
CA ALA A 113 -14.17 2.74 15.88
C ALA A 113 -13.33 3.77 15.12
N ALA A 114 -12.04 3.49 14.90
CA ALA A 114 -11.15 4.37 14.13
C ALA A 114 -11.61 4.50 12.67
N LEU A 115 -12.06 3.38 12.07
CA LEU A 115 -12.62 3.38 10.73
C LEU A 115 -13.88 4.23 10.63
N ALA A 116 -14.80 4.14 11.60
CA ALA A 116 -16.01 4.97 11.62
C ALA A 116 -15.70 6.47 11.65
N VAL A 117 -14.70 6.88 12.44
CA VAL A 117 -14.22 8.27 12.48
C VAL A 117 -13.64 8.68 11.12
N TRP A 118 -12.82 7.82 10.52
CA TRP A 118 -12.24 8.09 9.21
C TRP A 118 -13.31 8.19 8.11
N GLN A 119 -14.28 7.27 8.10
CA GLN A 119 -15.42 7.26 7.16
C GLN A 119 -16.18 8.58 7.24
N LYS A 120 -16.51 9.04 8.45
CA LYS A 120 -17.16 10.34 8.68
C LYS A 120 -16.35 11.48 8.05
N ASN A 121 -15.03 11.49 8.26
CA ASN A 121 -14.14 12.52 7.71
C ASN A 121 -14.01 12.46 6.18
N LYS A 122 -14.32 11.31 5.57
CA LYS A 122 -14.39 11.12 4.12
C LYS A 122 -15.79 11.35 3.54
N GLY A 123 -16.77 11.71 4.36
CA GLY A 123 -18.16 11.86 3.92
C GLY A 123 -18.86 10.54 3.60
N LEU A 124 -18.33 9.42 4.11
CA LEU A 124 -18.93 8.09 4.03
C LEU A 124 -19.81 7.83 5.26
N SER A 125 -20.66 6.79 5.18
CA SER A 125 -21.40 6.30 6.35
C SER A 125 -20.42 5.80 7.43
N PRO A 126 -20.47 6.32 8.67
CA PRO A 126 -19.51 5.96 9.73
C PRO A 126 -19.90 4.65 10.43
N SER A 127 -20.03 3.57 9.65
CA SER A 127 -20.45 2.26 10.14
C SER A 127 -19.37 1.52 10.95
N GLY A 128 -18.10 1.88 10.75
CA GLY A 128 -16.96 1.11 11.25
C GLY A 128 -16.73 -0.20 10.51
N VAL A 129 -17.46 -0.45 9.42
CA VAL A 129 -17.32 -1.63 8.55
C VAL A 129 -16.49 -1.26 7.33
N LEU A 130 -15.44 -2.04 7.05
CA LEU A 130 -14.59 -1.88 5.87
C LEU A 130 -15.23 -2.59 4.67
N ASP A 131 -16.25 -1.95 4.12
CA ASP A 131 -16.94 -2.37 2.91
C ASP A 131 -16.22 -1.94 1.61
N GLU A 132 -16.82 -2.25 0.46
CA GLU A 132 -16.26 -1.93 -0.85
C GLU A 132 -16.06 -0.41 -1.04
N ASP A 133 -17.02 0.41 -0.63
CA ASP A 133 -16.94 1.87 -0.77
C ASP A 133 -15.81 2.46 0.07
N SER A 134 -15.66 1.98 1.31
CA SER A 134 -14.57 2.37 2.21
C SER A 134 -13.22 1.94 1.64
N LEU A 135 -13.10 0.71 1.15
CA LEU A 135 -11.88 0.20 0.52
C LEU A 135 -11.52 1.00 -0.75
N ARG A 136 -12.51 1.32 -1.61
CA ARG A 136 -12.31 2.17 -2.79
C ARG A 136 -11.82 3.56 -2.42
N ALA A 137 -12.31 4.15 -1.33
CA ALA A 137 -11.84 5.43 -0.85
C ALA A 137 -10.38 5.39 -0.36
N PHE A 138 -9.94 4.31 0.31
CA PHE A 138 -8.53 4.08 0.63
C PHE A 138 -7.67 3.95 -0.63
N VAL A 139 -8.08 3.11 -1.57
CA VAL A 139 -7.39 2.88 -2.85
C VAL A 139 -7.23 4.18 -3.63
N SER A 140 -8.28 5.00 -3.70
CA SER A 140 -8.25 6.32 -4.33
C SER A 140 -7.21 7.23 -3.67
N GLY A 141 -7.16 7.26 -2.33
CA GLY A 141 -6.16 8.01 -1.58
C GLY A 141 -4.72 7.53 -1.84
N TRP A 142 -4.47 6.22 -1.88
CA TRP A 142 -3.13 5.71 -2.19
C TRP A 142 -2.71 6.06 -3.62
N GLN A 143 -3.61 5.91 -4.60
CA GLN A 143 -3.34 6.26 -5.99
C GLN A 143 -3.15 7.75 -6.20
N SER A 144 -3.88 8.61 -5.46
CA SER A 144 -3.72 10.05 -5.56
C SER A 144 -2.35 10.52 -5.05
N ASN A 145 -1.77 9.81 -4.08
CA ASN A 145 -0.45 10.12 -3.52
C ASN A 145 0.74 9.64 -4.36
N ARG A 146 0.51 8.88 -5.44
CA ARG A 146 1.56 8.36 -6.32
C ARG A 146 2.17 9.40 -7.24
N LEU A 147 3.34 9.06 -7.77
CA LEU A 147 4.10 9.88 -8.72
C LEU A 147 3.24 10.24 -9.95
N LYS A 148 3.05 11.54 -10.17
CA LYS A 148 2.23 12.07 -11.27
C LYS A 148 3.03 12.31 -12.54
N ASN A 149 4.27 12.79 -12.40
CA ASN A 149 5.15 12.99 -13.54
C ASN A 149 5.68 11.62 -14.02
N ARG A 150 5.34 11.26 -15.26
CA ARG A 150 5.78 10.02 -15.92
C ARG A 150 6.77 10.28 -17.06
N ALA A 151 7.38 11.47 -17.10
CA ALA A 151 8.43 11.79 -18.05
C ALA A 151 9.63 10.87 -17.85
N TYR A 152 10.26 10.47 -18.95
CA TYR A 152 11.48 9.69 -18.90
C TYR A 152 12.58 10.50 -18.22
N ALA A 153 13.42 9.83 -17.44
CA ALA A 153 14.62 10.45 -16.89
C ALA A 153 15.62 10.76 -18.02
N GLU A 154 16.15 11.97 -17.99
CA GLU A 154 17.29 12.33 -18.82
C GLU A 154 18.58 11.70 -18.27
N PRO A 155 19.58 11.39 -19.11
CA PRO A 155 20.80 10.69 -18.67
C PRO A 155 21.56 11.37 -17.53
N ASP A 156 21.55 12.70 -17.46
CA ASP A 156 22.23 13.50 -16.43
C ASP A 156 21.52 13.48 -15.06
N GLN A 157 20.22 13.14 -15.06
CA GLN A 157 19.41 12.93 -13.86
C GLN A 157 19.69 11.58 -13.19
N LEU A 158 20.28 10.64 -13.92
CA LEU A 158 20.53 9.29 -13.44
C LEU A 158 21.93 9.13 -12.84
N VAL A 159 22.01 8.24 -11.85
CA VAL A 159 23.27 7.73 -11.29
C VAL A 159 23.27 6.21 -11.35
N THR A 160 24.45 5.60 -11.50
CA THR A 160 24.59 4.15 -11.40
C THR A 160 24.83 3.77 -9.94
N ALA A 161 23.82 3.19 -9.31
CA ALA A 161 23.94 2.68 -7.95
C ALA A 161 24.84 1.41 -7.92
N PRO A 162 25.64 1.18 -6.88
CA PRO A 162 26.59 0.06 -6.80
C PRO A 162 25.86 -1.29 -6.81
N ALA A 163 26.52 -2.32 -7.32
CA ALA A 163 25.95 -3.67 -7.39
C ALA A 163 25.56 -4.24 -6.01
N SER A 164 26.26 -3.82 -4.94
CA SER A 164 25.96 -4.21 -3.56
C SER A 164 24.59 -3.76 -3.06
N ASP A 165 24.02 -2.69 -3.63
CA ASP A 165 22.67 -2.20 -3.28
C ASP A 165 21.56 -3.00 -3.99
N PHE A 166 21.91 -3.88 -4.95
CA PHE A 166 20.95 -4.67 -5.72
C PHE A 166 20.83 -6.10 -5.20
N PHE A 167 19.61 -6.63 -5.28
CA PHE A 167 19.29 -8.00 -4.87
C PHE A 167 20.07 -9.03 -5.69
N ASP A 168 20.18 -8.76 -7.00
CA ASP A 168 21.05 -9.47 -7.93
C ASP A 168 22.33 -8.64 -8.15
N PRO A 169 23.48 -9.06 -7.59
CA PRO A 169 24.74 -8.33 -7.75
C PRO A 169 25.31 -8.42 -9.17
N GLU A 170 24.84 -9.36 -9.99
CA GLU A 170 25.27 -9.52 -11.39
C GLU A 170 24.49 -8.58 -12.33
N ARG A 171 23.50 -7.84 -11.81
CA ARG A 171 22.70 -6.92 -12.59
C ARG A 171 23.57 -5.87 -13.29
N VAL A 172 23.44 -5.79 -14.62
CA VAL A 172 24.24 -4.90 -15.46
C VAL A 172 24.03 -3.42 -15.11
N ALA A 173 25.06 -2.59 -15.32
CA ALA A 173 25.10 -1.19 -14.89
C ALA A 173 23.89 -0.36 -15.40
N ASP A 174 23.43 -0.62 -16.62
CA ASP A 174 22.30 0.10 -17.22
C ASP A 174 20.97 -0.16 -16.50
N LEU A 175 20.80 -1.36 -15.96
CA LEU A 175 19.62 -1.75 -15.16
C LEU A 175 19.78 -1.41 -13.67
N ARG A 176 20.91 -0.77 -13.30
CA ARG A 176 21.19 -0.24 -11.96
C ARG A 176 21.13 1.28 -11.89
N ARG A 177 20.66 1.94 -12.96
CA ARG A 177 20.47 3.39 -12.97
C ARG A 177 19.28 3.77 -12.08
N VAL A 178 19.41 4.88 -11.36
CA VAL A 178 18.38 5.44 -10.46
C VAL A 178 18.43 6.96 -10.59
N GLU A 179 17.31 7.66 -10.47
CA GLU A 179 17.32 9.12 -10.39
C GLU A 179 18.08 9.58 -9.14
N ARG A 180 18.92 10.60 -9.27
CA ARG A 180 19.89 11.03 -8.25
C ARG A 180 19.27 11.29 -6.88
N SER A 181 18.18 12.03 -6.83
CA SER A 181 17.48 12.39 -5.59
C SER A 181 16.80 11.19 -4.95
N THR A 182 16.21 10.34 -5.79
CA THR A 182 15.61 9.05 -5.42
C THR A 182 16.66 8.15 -4.77
N TYR A 183 17.85 8.05 -5.35
CA TYR A 183 18.94 7.23 -4.80
C TYR A 183 19.46 7.79 -3.47
N ALA A 184 19.61 9.12 -3.35
CA ALA A 184 19.96 9.74 -2.08
C ALA A 184 18.91 9.47 -0.98
N ALA A 185 17.62 9.60 -1.31
CA ALA A 185 16.51 9.29 -0.40
C ALA A 185 16.48 7.80 -0.03
N TYR A 186 16.77 6.90 -0.97
CA TYR A 186 16.92 5.47 -0.72
C TYR A 186 18.01 5.20 0.32
N LYS A 187 19.21 5.79 0.17
CA LYS A 187 20.30 5.59 1.14
C LYS A 187 19.95 6.11 2.54
N GLN A 188 19.27 7.26 2.63
CA GLN A 188 18.77 7.77 3.92
C GLN A 188 17.73 6.84 4.55
N MET A 189 16.82 6.29 3.75
CA MET A 189 15.81 5.34 4.21
C MET A 189 16.44 4.05 4.72
N VAL A 190 17.41 3.49 3.98
CA VAL A 190 18.14 2.27 4.37
C VAL A 190 18.95 2.49 5.64
N ALA A 191 19.66 3.62 5.76
CA ALA A 191 20.39 3.94 6.99
C ALA A 191 19.47 4.00 8.21
N ALA A 192 18.27 4.57 8.07
CA ALA A 192 17.28 4.60 9.13
C ALA A 192 16.68 3.22 9.44
N ALA A 193 16.58 2.32 8.45
CA ALA A 193 16.15 0.94 8.67
C ALA A 193 17.23 0.13 9.41
N ILE A 194 18.51 0.30 9.05
CA ILE A 194 19.65 -0.32 9.74
C ILE A 194 19.70 0.12 11.21
N ALA A 195 19.43 1.40 11.47
CA ALA A 195 19.40 1.95 12.82
C ALA A 195 18.19 1.47 13.66
N ASP A 196 17.19 0.82 13.06
CA ASP A 196 16.03 0.29 13.77
C ASP A 196 16.31 -1.13 14.28
N PRO A 197 16.51 -1.35 15.60
CA PRO A 197 16.87 -2.64 16.13
C PRO A 197 15.75 -3.68 15.97
N THR A 198 14.51 -3.26 15.74
CA THR A 198 13.37 -4.17 15.55
C THR A 198 13.47 -4.95 14.23
N LEU A 199 14.27 -4.48 13.28
CA LEU A 199 14.48 -5.16 11.99
C LEU A 199 15.63 -6.15 12.01
N ASN A 200 16.58 -6.00 12.94
CA ASN A 200 17.76 -6.86 13.08
C ASN A 200 18.49 -7.10 11.74
N LEU A 201 18.66 -6.05 10.93
CA LEU A 201 19.30 -6.15 9.62
C LEU A 201 20.80 -6.39 9.76
N ALA A 202 21.35 -7.32 8.99
CA ALA A 202 22.78 -7.51 8.93
C ALA A 202 23.43 -6.33 8.18
N HIS A 203 24.43 -5.70 8.81
CA HIS A 203 25.08 -4.50 8.28
C HIS A 203 26.60 -4.51 8.53
N THR A 204 27.33 -3.73 7.75
CA THR A 204 28.77 -3.54 7.88
C THR A 204 29.09 -2.51 8.96
N PRO A 205 30.33 -2.45 9.48
CA PRO A 205 30.75 -1.41 10.42
C PRO A 205 30.59 0.03 9.88
N GLN A 206 30.50 0.20 8.56
CA GLN A 206 30.30 1.48 7.89
C GLN A 206 28.81 1.89 7.82
N GLY A 207 27.89 1.07 8.34
CA GLY A 207 26.46 1.37 8.33
C GLY A 207 25.77 1.07 7.00
N GLU A 208 26.32 0.16 6.20
CA GLU A 208 25.71 -0.32 4.96
C GLU A 208 25.12 -1.72 5.14
N LEU A 209 24.16 -2.13 4.31
CA LEU A 209 23.64 -3.50 4.34
C LEU A 209 24.78 -4.50 4.05
N ALA A 210 24.85 -5.56 4.84
CA ALA A 210 25.84 -6.61 4.63
C ALA A 210 25.57 -7.33 3.29
N PRO A 211 26.60 -7.89 2.62
CA PRO A 211 26.41 -8.60 1.35
C PRO A 211 25.35 -9.72 1.41
N ALA A 212 25.22 -10.41 2.55
CA ALA A 212 24.24 -11.47 2.76
C ALA A 212 22.83 -10.95 3.10
N GLU A 213 22.69 -9.69 3.55
CA GLU A 213 21.39 -9.08 3.80
C GLU A 213 20.68 -8.85 2.46
N LYS A 214 19.43 -9.28 2.37
CA LYS A 214 18.63 -9.15 1.13
C LYS A 214 17.55 -8.09 1.28
N TYR A 215 17.04 -7.86 2.48
CA TYR A 215 15.99 -6.87 2.70
C TYR A 215 16.45 -5.47 2.34
N PHE A 216 15.53 -4.66 1.80
CA PHE A 216 15.78 -3.32 1.26
C PHE A 216 16.73 -3.25 0.04
N LYS A 217 17.30 -4.37 -0.43
CA LYS A 217 18.04 -4.35 -1.69
C LYS A 217 17.09 -4.08 -2.86
N ILE A 218 17.60 -3.37 -3.85
CA ILE A 218 16.86 -2.99 -5.04
C ILE A 218 16.78 -4.21 -5.97
N VAL A 219 15.56 -4.65 -6.26
CA VAL A 219 15.28 -5.68 -7.26
C VAL A 219 15.23 -5.06 -8.65
N SER A 220 14.66 -3.86 -8.78
CA SER A 220 14.53 -3.15 -10.05
C SER A 220 14.46 -1.64 -9.83
N ALA A 221 15.00 -0.88 -10.79
CA ALA A 221 15.06 0.58 -10.77
C ALA A 221 14.72 1.17 -12.14
N PHE A 222 15.58 2.00 -12.74
CA PHE A 222 15.31 2.60 -14.05
C PHE A 222 15.11 1.55 -15.15
N ARG A 223 14.13 1.81 -16.03
CA ARG A 223 13.90 1.05 -17.26
C ARG A 223 13.85 2.00 -18.46
N SER A 224 14.81 1.86 -19.38
CA SER A 224 14.80 2.63 -20.62
C SER A 224 13.62 2.25 -21.52
N ARG A 225 13.32 3.09 -22.50
CA ARG A 225 12.26 2.81 -23.48
C ARG A 225 12.57 1.55 -24.28
N GLU A 226 13.79 1.45 -24.76
CA GLU A 226 14.28 0.34 -25.58
C GLU A 226 14.19 -0.98 -24.82
N TYR A 227 14.57 -0.96 -23.53
CA TYR A 227 14.47 -2.13 -22.67
C TYR A 227 13.01 -2.52 -22.41
N GLN A 228 12.13 -1.53 -22.15
CA GLN A 228 10.71 -1.78 -21.95
C GLN A 228 10.04 -2.36 -23.21
N ASP A 229 10.41 -1.87 -24.39
CA ASP A 229 9.92 -2.36 -25.68
C ASP A 229 10.42 -3.78 -25.99
N GLU A 230 11.68 -4.10 -25.62
CA GLU A 230 12.21 -5.47 -25.69
C GLU A 230 11.42 -6.42 -24.79
N LEU A 231 11.17 -6.06 -23.52
CA LEU A 231 10.38 -6.88 -22.60
C LEU A 231 8.97 -7.15 -23.15
N ARG A 232 8.33 -6.14 -23.74
CA ARG A 232 7.00 -6.30 -24.34
C ARG A 232 7.03 -7.20 -25.58
N ARG A 233 8.07 -7.13 -26.40
CA ARG A 233 8.25 -8.06 -27.54
C ARG A 233 8.41 -9.50 -27.08
N GLN A 234 9.13 -9.72 -25.99
CA GLN A 234 9.32 -11.06 -25.40
C GLN A 234 8.07 -11.58 -24.68
N SER A 235 7.18 -10.69 -24.23
CA SER A 235 5.94 -11.03 -23.51
C SER A 235 4.71 -10.38 -24.16
N PRO A 236 4.34 -10.78 -25.40
CA PRO A 236 3.31 -10.10 -26.19
C PRO A 236 1.92 -10.13 -25.55
N ASN A 237 1.66 -11.10 -24.66
CA ASN A 237 0.39 -11.26 -23.96
C ASN A 237 0.34 -10.53 -22.60
N ALA A 238 1.38 -9.79 -22.22
CA ALA A 238 1.40 -9.07 -20.95
C ALA A 238 0.43 -7.87 -20.99
N GLY A 239 -0.63 -7.95 -20.17
CA GLY A 239 -1.54 -6.83 -19.95
C GLY A 239 -0.86 -5.63 -19.26
N SER A 240 -1.55 -4.50 -19.17
CA SER A 240 -1.04 -3.27 -18.54
C SER A 240 -0.64 -3.44 -17.07
N ALA A 241 -1.23 -4.41 -16.37
CA ALA A 241 -0.89 -4.80 -15.01
C ALA A 241 0.38 -5.68 -14.91
N GLY A 242 0.80 -6.34 -15.99
CA GLY A 242 2.01 -7.17 -16.02
C GLY A 242 3.23 -6.43 -16.61
N LEU A 243 3.03 -5.68 -17.70
CA LEU A 243 4.03 -4.78 -18.28
C LEU A 243 3.39 -3.46 -18.67
N ALA A 244 3.43 -2.50 -17.75
CA ALA A 244 2.89 -1.16 -17.99
C ALA A 244 3.55 -0.49 -19.20
N VAL A 245 2.74 0.15 -20.05
CA VAL A 245 3.23 0.94 -21.20
C VAL A 245 3.95 2.20 -20.73
N ASN A 246 3.41 2.85 -19.69
CA ASN A 246 4.02 4.01 -19.02
C ASN A 246 4.41 3.64 -17.59
N SER A 247 5.50 2.88 -17.46
CA SER A 247 5.98 2.41 -16.16
C SER A 247 6.59 3.56 -15.35
N PRO A 248 6.28 3.68 -14.05
CA PRO A 248 6.98 4.58 -13.12
C PRO A 248 8.51 4.46 -13.18
N HIS A 249 9.02 3.28 -13.49
CA HIS A 249 10.46 3.01 -13.60
C HIS A 249 11.15 3.79 -14.71
N SER A 250 10.43 4.23 -15.74
CA SER A 250 11.00 5.10 -16.80
C SER A 250 11.49 6.45 -16.27
N THR A 251 10.99 6.87 -15.12
CA THR A 251 11.37 8.14 -14.48
C THR A 251 12.65 8.01 -13.65
N GLY A 252 13.15 6.79 -13.41
CA GLY A 252 14.22 6.52 -12.44
C GLY A 252 13.82 6.73 -10.98
N ARG A 253 12.58 7.15 -10.70
CA ARG A 253 12.06 7.46 -9.36
C ARG A 253 11.25 6.33 -8.71
N ALA A 254 11.08 5.20 -9.41
CA ALA A 254 10.43 4.02 -8.86
C ALA A 254 11.44 2.91 -8.60
N LEU A 255 11.35 2.32 -7.41
CA LEU A 255 12.22 1.25 -6.94
C LEU A 255 11.36 0.08 -6.49
N ASP A 256 11.74 -1.12 -6.94
CA ASP A 256 11.23 -2.37 -6.39
C ASP A 256 12.21 -2.84 -5.31
N PHE A 257 11.78 -2.92 -4.05
CA PHE A 257 12.59 -3.40 -2.94
C PHE A 257 12.30 -4.87 -2.65
N TYR A 258 13.33 -5.63 -2.25
CA TYR A 258 13.09 -6.94 -1.68
C TYR A 258 12.53 -6.80 -0.26
N VAL A 259 11.29 -7.26 -0.09
CA VAL A 259 10.55 -7.25 1.19
C VAL A 259 10.21 -8.66 1.68
N GLY A 260 10.78 -9.70 1.07
CA GLY A 260 10.47 -11.11 1.33
C GLY A 260 9.69 -11.79 0.20
N GLY A 261 9.45 -13.10 0.36
CA GLY A 261 8.77 -13.91 -0.66
C GLY A 261 9.52 -14.00 -1.98
N ASP A 262 8.79 -14.32 -3.05
CA ASP A 262 9.27 -14.27 -4.42
C ASP A 262 9.35 -12.80 -4.88
N PRO A 263 10.50 -12.30 -5.36
CA PRO A 263 10.63 -10.93 -5.83
C PRO A 263 9.68 -10.62 -6.99
N VAL A 264 9.05 -9.44 -6.96
CA VAL A 264 8.21 -8.88 -8.05
C VAL A 264 7.08 -9.78 -8.56
N ASP A 265 6.57 -10.69 -7.72
CA ASP A 265 5.47 -11.61 -8.07
C ASP A 265 4.12 -11.17 -7.46
N THR A 266 3.13 -10.99 -8.33
CA THR A 266 1.79 -10.47 -8.01
C THR A 266 0.79 -11.50 -7.49
N ARG A 267 1.16 -12.79 -7.40
CA ARG A 267 0.29 -13.82 -6.81
C ARG A 267 -0.09 -13.46 -5.38
N ASP A 268 -1.38 -13.57 -5.05
CA ASP A 268 -1.88 -13.22 -3.71
C ASP A 268 -1.19 -13.99 -2.59
N ALA A 269 -0.88 -15.29 -2.80
CA ALA A 269 -0.13 -16.09 -1.83
C ALA A 269 1.28 -15.51 -1.55
N ASN A 270 1.94 -14.96 -2.58
CA ASN A 270 3.23 -14.30 -2.40
C ASN A 270 3.08 -12.95 -1.69
N ARG A 271 2.10 -12.13 -2.11
CA ARG A 271 1.81 -10.84 -1.46
C ARG A 271 1.47 -11.04 0.02
N ALA A 272 0.73 -12.10 0.37
CA ALA A 272 0.39 -12.45 1.75
C ALA A 272 1.63 -12.70 2.62
N ILE A 273 2.70 -13.25 2.05
CA ILE A 273 4.00 -13.40 2.75
C ILE A 273 4.64 -12.03 2.91
N GLN A 274 4.74 -11.27 1.82
CA GLN A 274 5.41 -9.96 1.79
C GLN A 274 4.81 -8.96 2.77
N VAL A 275 3.47 -8.85 2.83
CA VAL A 275 2.81 -7.83 3.67
C VAL A 275 2.93 -8.11 5.17
N LYS A 276 3.32 -9.34 5.53
CA LYS A 276 3.55 -9.78 6.91
C LYS A 276 5.00 -9.61 7.36
N THR A 277 5.93 -9.27 6.47
CA THR A 277 7.33 -9.13 6.88
C THR A 277 7.53 -7.85 7.71
N PRO A 278 8.44 -7.88 8.71
CA PRO A 278 8.78 -6.68 9.48
C PRO A 278 9.25 -5.52 8.60
N VAL A 279 9.94 -5.84 7.51
CA VAL A 279 10.48 -4.88 6.54
C VAL A 279 9.38 -4.15 5.78
N TYR A 280 8.39 -4.87 5.25
CA TYR A 280 7.26 -4.22 4.59
C TYR A 280 6.48 -3.32 5.56
N GLN A 281 6.18 -3.83 6.76
CA GLN A 281 5.47 -3.06 7.77
C GLN A 281 6.25 -1.81 8.20
N TRP A 282 7.57 -1.90 8.29
CA TRP A 282 8.44 -0.75 8.55
C TRP A 282 8.38 0.27 7.42
N LEU A 283 8.44 -0.17 6.15
CA LEU A 283 8.29 0.73 5.00
C LEU A 283 6.95 1.46 5.03
N VAL A 284 5.84 0.76 5.29
CA VAL A 284 4.51 1.38 5.42
C VAL A 284 4.47 2.47 6.49
N ARG A 285 5.18 2.29 7.61
CA ARG A 285 5.25 3.30 8.68
C ARG A 285 6.18 4.46 8.36
N ASN A 286 7.31 4.20 7.69
CA ASN A 286 8.45 5.12 7.67
C ASN A 286 8.77 5.70 6.29
N ALA A 287 8.53 5.00 5.19
CA ALA A 287 9.03 5.37 3.87
C ALA A 287 8.54 6.75 3.41
N GLU A 288 7.35 7.16 3.85
CA GLU A 288 6.76 8.46 3.53
C GLU A 288 7.64 9.65 3.96
N ARG A 289 8.31 9.57 5.11
CA ARG A 289 9.16 10.67 5.60
C ARG A 289 10.36 10.91 4.68
N PHE A 290 10.84 9.85 4.02
CA PHE A 290 11.89 9.89 3.00
C PHE A 290 11.38 10.22 1.60
N GLY A 291 10.07 10.43 1.42
CA GLY A 291 9.49 10.82 0.14
C GLY A 291 9.01 9.66 -0.74
N PHE A 292 9.06 8.43 -0.26
CA PHE A 292 8.51 7.27 -0.98
C PHE A 292 7.02 7.09 -0.72
N ARG A 293 6.29 6.61 -1.72
CA ARG A 293 4.87 6.24 -1.65
C ARG A 293 4.67 4.86 -2.25
N PRO A 294 3.88 3.98 -1.60
CA PRO A 294 3.69 2.63 -2.10
C PRO A 294 2.77 2.63 -3.33
N TYR A 295 3.02 1.73 -4.27
CA TYR A 295 1.95 1.23 -5.12
C TYR A 295 1.23 0.11 -4.37
N PHE A 296 0.05 0.42 -3.83
CA PHE A 296 -0.64 -0.44 -2.86
C PHE A 296 -0.83 -1.91 -3.29
N TYR A 297 -0.92 -2.18 -4.60
CA TYR A 297 -1.12 -3.52 -5.15
C TYR A 297 0.16 -4.38 -5.14
N GLU A 298 1.33 -3.74 -5.14
CA GLU A 298 2.64 -4.38 -5.25
C GLU A 298 3.49 -4.02 -4.01
N PRO A 299 3.56 -4.89 -2.98
CA PRO A 299 4.24 -4.58 -1.71
C PRO A 299 5.71 -4.14 -1.85
N TRP A 300 6.37 -4.56 -2.91
CA TRP A 300 7.76 -4.21 -3.23
C TRP A 300 7.91 -2.86 -3.94
N HIS A 301 6.87 -2.30 -4.55
CA HIS A 301 6.99 -1.16 -5.48
C HIS A 301 6.75 0.19 -4.78
N TRP A 302 7.78 1.03 -4.78
CA TRP A 302 7.75 2.33 -4.11
C TRP A 302 8.21 3.44 -5.05
N GLU A 303 7.45 4.53 -5.08
CA GLU A 303 7.70 5.69 -5.93
C GLU A 303 8.16 6.87 -5.09
N TYR A 304 9.29 7.48 -5.45
CA TYR A 304 9.76 8.73 -4.87
C TYR A 304 8.99 9.91 -5.49
N VAL A 305 8.26 10.67 -4.67
CA VAL A 305 7.35 11.73 -5.12
C VAL A 305 7.75 13.14 -4.72
N LYS A 306 8.80 13.28 -3.90
CA LYS A 306 9.36 14.58 -3.52
C LYS A 306 10.28 15.15 -4.60
#